data_AF-A0A0A3IPG1-F1
#
_entry.id   AF-A0A0A3IPG1-F1
#
_cell.length_a   1.000
_cell.length_b   1.000
_cell.length_c   1.000
_cell.angle_alpha   90.00
_cell.angle_beta   90.00
_cell.angle_gamma   90.00
#
_symmetry.space_group_name_H-M   'P 1'
#
loop_
_entity.id
_entity.type
_entity.pdbx_description
1 polymer ?
#
loop_
_entity_poly.entity_id
_entity_poly.type
_entity_poly.pdbx_seq_one_letter_code
_entity_poly.pdbx_strand_id
1 'polypeptide(L)'
;MKRLTVGESFDGYLRSLKLRDDVTRMNDKELYYYIFDEFLGNITAYISSYTLDRLENEGIIDKNIYDISSNIRNELLEMVNGPYWNINAIKTSGQWEQIFEKLKKLDVLIHRRWTDEEIEYLKSL
;
A
#
# COMPACT_ATOMS: atom_id res chain seq x y z
N MET A 1 -6.55 -22.20 0.26
CA MET A 1 -5.73 -21.15 -0.37
C MET A 1 -4.26 -21.48 -0.17
N LYS A 2 -3.43 -21.34 -1.21
CA LYS A 2 -1.97 -21.51 -1.10
C LYS A 2 -1.40 -20.38 -0.24
N ARG A 3 -0.50 -20.69 0.70
CA ARG A 3 0.19 -19.68 1.51
C ARG A 3 1.26 -19.01 0.64
N LEU A 4 1.29 -17.69 0.60
CA LEU A 4 2.32 -16.93 -0.12
C LEU A 4 3.72 -17.19 0.47
N THR A 5 4.77 -17.12 -0.34
CA THR A 5 6.15 -17.05 0.15
C THR A 5 6.44 -15.71 0.83
N VAL A 6 7.64 -15.54 1.42
CA VAL A 6 8.05 -14.25 1.99
C VAL A 6 8.19 -13.22 0.88
N GLY A 7 8.84 -13.59 -0.22
CA GLY A 7 9.03 -12.75 -1.40
C GLY A 7 7.72 -12.40 -2.11
N GLU A 8 6.79 -13.35 -2.26
CA GLU A 8 5.44 -13.05 -2.77
C GLU A 8 4.69 -12.04 -1.87
N SER A 9 4.91 -12.12 -0.55
CA SER A 9 4.32 -11.17 0.40
C SER A 9 4.98 -9.79 0.30
N PHE A 10 6.30 -9.74 0.15
CA PHE A 10 7.06 -8.50 0.00
C PHE A 10 6.79 -7.80 -1.33
N ASP A 11 6.71 -8.54 -2.42
CA ASP A 11 6.38 -8.01 -3.74
C ASP A 11 4.97 -7.41 -3.78
N GLY A 12 3.99 -8.10 -3.20
CA GLY A 12 2.65 -7.55 -3.07
C GLY A 12 2.59 -6.32 -2.16
N TYR A 13 3.37 -6.31 -1.09
CA TYR A 13 3.51 -5.14 -0.21
C TYR A 13 4.06 -3.94 -0.99
N LEU A 14 5.17 -4.09 -1.72
CA LEU A 14 5.74 -3.04 -2.57
C LEU A 14 4.76 -2.52 -3.62
N ARG A 15 4.06 -3.41 -4.31
CA ARG A 15 3.02 -3.04 -5.28
C ARG A 15 1.90 -2.19 -4.65
N SER A 16 1.58 -2.44 -3.39
CA SER A 16 0.55 -1.70 -2.66
C SER A 16 0.98 -0.30 -2.26
N LEU A 17 2.29 -0.01 -2.23
CA LEU A 17 2.81 1.34 -1.96
C LEU A 17 2.76 2.25 -3.20
N LYS A 18 2.64 1.66 -4.39
CA LYS A 18 2.69 2.40 -5.66
C LYS A 18 1.30 2.89 -6.05
N LEU A 19 1.25 4.18 -6.39
CA LEU A 19 0.11 4.78 -7.08
C LEU A 19 0.36 4.75 -8.57
N ARG A 20 -0.71 4.62 -9.35
CA ARG A 20 -0.61 4.79 -10.80
C ARG A 20 -0.30 6.24 -11.12
N ASP A 21 0.67 6.45 -12.01
CA ASP A 21 1.12 7.78 -12.43
C ASP A 21 0.01 8.61 -13.10
N ASP A 22 -0.99 7.94 -13.68
CA ASP A 22 -2.12 8.56 -14.37
C ASP A 22 -3.35 8.79 -13.49
N VAL A 23 -3.30 8.50 -12.17
CA VAL A 23 -4.47 8.61 -11.27
C VAL A 23 -5.16 9.97 -11.31
N THR A 24 -4.40 11.05 -11.51
CA THR A 24 -4.93 12.42 -11.58
C THR A 24 -5.59 12.76 -12.93
N ARG A 25 -5.36 11.94 -13.96
CA ARG A 25 -5.86 12.12 -15.33
C ARG A 25 -7.02 11.19 -15.67
N MET A 26 -7.32 10.23 -14.80
CA MET A 26 -8.42 9.28 -14.97
C MET A 26 -9.78 9.99 -14.99
N ASN A 27 -10.66 9.50 -15.86
CA ASN A 27 -12.07 9.86 -15.77
C ASN A 27 -12.72 9.19 -14.54
N ASP A 28 -13.94 9.60 -14.18
CA ASP A 28 -14.61 9.13 -12.96
C ASP A 28 -14.77 7.59 -12.92
N LYS A 29 -15.05 6.96 -14.07
CA LYS A 29 -15.22 5.51 -14.15
C LYS A 29 -13.89 4.78 -13.97
N GLU A 30 -12.83 5.25 -14.62
CA GLU A 30 -11.48 4.70 -14.49
C GLU A 30 -10.96 4.84 -13.07
N LEU A 31 -11.14 6.03 -12.47
CA LEU A 31 -10.70 6.31 -11.12
C LEU A 31 -11.46 5.46 -10.10
N TYR A 32 -12.75 5.23 -10.32
CA TYR A 32 -13.56 4.37 -9.45
C TYR A 32 -13.02 2.95 -9.46
N TYR A 33 -12.87 2.38 -10.66
CA TYR A 33 -12.35 1.01 -10.81
C TYR A 33 -10.95 0.88 -10.22
N TYR A 34 -10.04 1.80 -10.54
CA TYR A 34 -8.68 1.76 -10.01
C TYR A 34 -8.65 1.87 -8.48
N ILE A 35 -9.34 2.85 -7.88
CA ILE A 35 -9.27 3.05 -6.43
C ILE A 35 -9.97 1.92 -5.70
N PHE A 36 -11.21 1.61 -6.06
CA PHE A 36 -12.05 0.74 -5.25
C PHE A 36 -11.83 -0.75 -5.51
N ASP A 37 -11.45 -1.15 -6.73
CA ASP A 37 -11.26 -2.56 -7.06
C ASP A 37 -9.78 -2.97 -6.99
N GLU A 38 -8.86 -2.14 -7.51
CA GLU A 38 -7.43 -2.51 -7.56
C GLU A 38 -6.66 -2.03 -6.32
N PHE A 39 -6.65 -0.71 -6.07
CA PHE A 39 -5.84 -0.10 -5.03
C PHE A 39 -6.26 -0.55 -3.63
N LEU A 40 -7.55 -0.44 -3.29
CA LEU A 40 -8.06 -0.91 -1.98
C LEU A 40 -7.88 -2.42 -1.79
N GLY A 41 -8.05 -3.20 -2.86
CA GLY A 41 -7.80 -4.64 -2.85
C GLY A 41 -6.34 -4.96 -2.47
N ASN A 42 -5.39 -4.28 -3.11
CA ASN A 42 -3.95 -4.43 -2.84
C ASN A 42 -3.60 -4.03 -1.40
N ILE A 43 -4.02 -2.84 -0.95
CA ILE A 43 -3.77 -2.38 0.44
C ILE A 43 -4.33 -3.38 1.45
N THR A 44 -5.56 -3.85 1.24
CA THR A 44 -6.23 -4.77 2.17
C THR A 44 -5.52 -6.12 2.24
N ALA A 45 -5.04 -6.64 1.09
CA ALA A 45 -4.35 -7.91 1.01
C ALA A 45 -2.93 -7.85 1.59
N TYR A 46 -2.14 -6.86 1.17
CA TYR A 46 -0.69 -6.86 1.37
C TYR A 46 -0.17 -5.90 2.44
N ILE A 47 -0.99 -4.97 2.93
CA ILE A 47 -0.69 -4.21 4.16
C ILE A 47 -1.45 -4.83 5.36
N SER A 48 -1.91 -6.08 5.23
CA SER A 48 -2.56 -6.81 6.32
C SER A 48 -1.58 -7.13 7.46
N SER A 49 -2.09 -7.30 8.68
CA SER A 49 -1.27 -7.70 9.83
C SER A 49 -0.46 -8.96 9.55
N TYR A 50 -1.07 -9.96 8.88
CA TYR A 50 -0.38 -11.17 8.47
C TYR A 50 0.87 -10.90 7.62
N THR A 51 0.77 -10.02 6.62
CA THR A 51 1.91 -9.66 5.78
C THR A 51 2.94 -8.85 6.56
N LEU A 52 2.49 -7.86 7.34
CA LEU A 52 3.40 -7.01 8.12
C LEU A 52 4.17 -7.80 9.18
N ASP A 53 3.49 -8.65 9.95
CA ASP A 53 4.11 -9.52 10.96
C ASP A 53 5.16 -10.41 10.30
N ARG A 54 4.84 -10.95 9.12
CA ARG A 54 5.77 -11.81 8.38
C ARG A 54 7.01 -11.04 7.95
N LEU A 55 6.86 -9.88 7.35
CA LEU A 55 7.99 -9.08 6.86
C LEU A 55 8.86 -8.56 8.02
N GLU A 56 8.25 -8.24 9.17
CA GLU A 56 8.98 -7.82 10.36
C GLU A 56 9.78 -8.99 10.98
N ASN A 57 9.17 -10.18 11.10
CA ASN A 57 9.82 -11.36 11.64
C ASN A 57 11.05 -11.81 10.81
N GLU A 58 11.03 -11.57 9.49
CA GLU A 58 12.15 -11.83 8.59
C GLU A 58 13.15 -10.67 8.53
N GLY A 59 12.92 -9.58 9.29
CA GLY A 59 13.78 -8.40 9.31
C GLY A 59 13.75 -7.55 8.04
N ILE A 60 12.80 -7.81 7.13
CA ILE A 60 12.64 -7.10 5.85
C ILE A 60 12.13 -5.68 6.10
N ILE A 61 11.17 -5.53 7.00
CA ILE A 61 10.74 -4.24 7.52
C ILE A 61 11.11 -4.11 8.99
N ASP A 62 11.38 -2.90 9.44
CA ASP A 62 11.52 -2.62 10.87
C ASP A 62 10.21 -2.17 11.50
N LYS A 63 10.20 -2.06 12.83
CA LYS A 63 9.04 -1.62 13.60
C LYS A 63 8.47 -0.27 13.15
N ASN A 64 9.32 0.67 12.73
CA ASN A 64 8.85 1.98 12.28
C ASN A 64 8.07 1.86 10.96
N ILE A 65 8.59 1.08 10.01
CA ILE A 65 7.88 0.78 8.76
C ILE A 65 6.59 0.00 9.03
N TYR A 66 6.62 -0.96 9.96
CA TYR A 66 5.43 -1.70 10.40
C TYR A 66 4.34 -0.76 10.93
N ASP A 67 4.67 0.10 11.88
CA ASP A 67 3.71 0.99 12.54
C ASP A 67 3.10 1.98 11.53
N ILE A 68 3.91 2.55 10.64
CA ILE A 68 3.43 3.44 9.57
C ILE A 68 2.48 2.70 8.63
N SER A 69 2.85 1.49 8.21
CA SER A 69 2.05 0.66 7.31
C SER A 69 0.68 0.33 7.91
N SER A 70 0.68 -0.12 9.17
CA SER A 70 -0.53 -0.45 9.92
C SER A 70 -1.45 0.77 10.08
N ASN A 71 -0.88 1.93 10.41
CA ASN A 71 -1.64 3.18 10.54
C ASN A 71 -2.27 3.61 9.21
N ILE A 72 -1.54 3.56 8.10
CA ILE A 72 -2.09 3.88 6.77
C ILE A 72 -3.29 2.98 6.45
N ARG A 73 -3.16 1.67 6.68
CA ARG A 73 -4.26 0.73 6.44
C ARG A 73 -5.47 1.05 7.31
N ASN A 74 -5.28 1.30 8.60
CA ASN A 74 -6.39 1.57 9.52
C ASN A 74 -7.10 2.87 9.15
N GLU A 75 -6.35 3.96 8.91
CA GLU A 75 -6.91 5.23 8.46
C GLU A 75 -7.70 5.07 7.15
N LEU A 76 -7.16 4.34 6.18
CA LEU A 76 -7.83 4.11 4.90
C LEU A 76 -9.14 3.30 5.09
N LEU A 77 -9.12 2.25 5.92
CA LEU A 77 -10.32 1.46 6.22
C LEU A 77 -11.39 2.29 6.92
N GLU A 78 -11.01 3.17 7.83
CA GLU A 78 -11.94 4.11 8.47
C GLU A 78 -12.53 5.10 7.47
N MET A 79 -11.70 5.65 6.57
CA MET A 79 -12.13 6.57 5.53
C MET A 79 -13.17 5.94 4.59
N VAL A 80 -12.92 4.72 4.11
CA VAL A 80 -13.83 4.06 3.16
C VAL A 80 -15.10 3.56 3.86
N ASN A 81 -15.06 3.22 5.14
CA ASN A 81 -16.28 2.92 5.89
C ASN A 81 -17.15 4.17 6.19
N GLY A 82 -16.73 5.36 5.73
CA GLY A 82 -17.42 6.63 5.94
C GLY A 82 -17.75 7.39 4.64
N PRO A 83 -17.89 8.72 4.70
CA PRO A 83 -18.33 9.53 3.56
C PRO A 83 -17.26 9.72 2.47
N TYR A 84 -16.06 9.14 2.63
CA TYR A 84 -14.96 9.27 1.68
C TYR A 84 -14.94 8.18 0.61
N TRP A 85 -15.85 7.19 0.67
CA TRP A 85 -16.07 6.21 -0.41
C TRP A 85 -16.87 6.80 -1.57
N ASN A 86 -16.29 7.78 -2.28
CA ASN A 86 -16.81 8.24 -3.57
C ASN A 86 -15.74 9.01 -4.35
N ILE A 87 -15.99 9.17 -5.66
CA ILE A 87 -15.07 9.86 -6.58
C ILE A 87 -14.84 11.33 -6.23
N ASN A 88 -15.90 12.03 -5.79
CA ASN A 88 -15.78 13.44 -5.43
C ASN A 88 -14.80 13.62 -4.26
N ALA A 89 -14.87 12.76 -3.25
CA ALA A 89 -13.95 12.76 -2.12
C ALA A 89 -12.50 12.46 -2.55
N ILE A 90 -12.28 11.47 -3.43
CA ILE A 90 -10.94 11.17 -3.95
C ILE A 90 -10.31 12.39 -4.63
N LYS A 91 -11.10 13.15 -5.38
CA LYS A 91 -10.62 14.32 -6.15
C LYS A 91 -10.43 15.59 -5.33
N THR A 92 -11.18 15.75 -4.25
CA THR A 92 -11.29 17.06 -3.57
C THR A 92 -10.87 17.04 -2.10
N SER A 93 -10.80 15.86 -1.48
CA SER A 93 -10.47 15.77 -0.05
C SER A 93 -8.96 15.70 0.18
N GLY A 94 -8.50 16.47 1.17
CA GLY A 94 -7.12 16.37 1.64
C GLY A 94 -6.81 15.04 2.31
N GLN A 95 -7.82 14.27 2.75
CA GLN A 95 -7.64 12.96 3.36
C GLN A 95 -7.06 11.94 2.39
N TRP A 96 -7.60 11.85 1.17
CA TRP A 96 -7.08 10.95 0.14
C TRP A 96 -5.66 11.35 -0.29
N GLU A 97 -5.41 12.66 -0.46
CA GLU A 97 -4.08 13.19 -0.73
C GLU A 97 -3.08 12.82 0.37
N GLN A 98 -3.47 12.92 1.65
CA GLN A 98 -2.62 12.54 2.77
C GLN A 98 -2.27 11.05 2.76
N ILE A 99 -3.22 10.16 2.46
CA ILE A 99 -2.93 8.72 2.32
C ILE A 99 -1.92 8.48 1.20
N PHE A 100 -2.11 9.11 0.04
CA PHE A 100 -1.21 8.98 -1.10
C PHE A 100 0.21 9.45 -0.77
N GLU A 101 0.34 10.57 -0.08
CA GLU A 101 1.64 11.08 0.37
C GLU A 101 2.30 10.18 1.43
N LYS A 102 1.52 9.58 2.33
CA LYS A 102 2.04 8.61 3.30
C LYS A 102 2.59 7.35 2.61
N LEU A 103 1.89 6.83 1.59
CA LEU A 103 2.36 5.68 0.81
C LEU A 103 3.65 5.98 0.04
N LYS A 104 3.75 7.14 -0.61
CA LYS A 104 5.00 7.57 -1.27
C LYS A 104 6.16 7.66 -0.29
N LYS A 105 5.94 8.22 0.91
CA LYS A 105 6.98 8.29 1.96
C LYS A 105 7.40 6.90 2.43
N LEU A 106 6.43 5.99 2.59
CA LEU A 106 6.70 4.61 2.99
C LEU A 106 7.53 3.86 1.93
N ASP A 107 7.22 4.07 0.66
CA ASP A 107 7.99 3.53 -0.47
C ASP A 107 9.45 4.03 -0.44
N VAL A 108 9.65 5.32 -0.19
CA VAL A 108 11.00 5.91 -0.03
C VAL A 108 11.74 5.30 1.17
N LEU A 109 11.06 4.99 2.28
CA LEU A 109 11.70 4.35 3.44
C LEU A 109 12.21 2.94 3.11
N ILE A 110 11.47 2.18 2.30
CA ILE A 110 11.91 0.85 1.87
C ILE A 110 13.16 0.95 0.99
N HIS A 111 13.17 1.85 -0.01
CA HIS A 111 14.31 2.04 -0.91
C HIS A 111 15.51 2.74 -0.25
N ARG A 112 15.37 3.22 1.00
CA ARG A 112 16.50 3.65 1.84
C ARG A 112 17.10 2.50 2.65
N ARG A 113 16.30 1.46 2.92
CA ARG A 113 16.71 0.30 3.70
C ARG A 113 17.41 -0.74 2.83
N TRP A 114 16.93 -0.91 1.61
CA TRP A 114 17.41 -1.92 0.66
C TRP A 114 17.75 -1.28 -0.67
N THR A 115 18.81 -1.75 -1.33
CA THR A 115 19.07 -1.40 -2.73
C THR A 115 18.08 -2.07 -3.68
N ASP A 116 18.04 -1.63 -4.93
CA ASP A 116 17.18 -2.24 -5.94
C ASP A 116 17.53 -3.73 -6.16
N GLU A 117 18.81 -4.09 -6.13
CA GLU A 117 19.25 -5.49 -6.23
C GLU A 117 18.83 -6.33 -5.02
N GLU A 118 18.92 -5.76 -3.81
CA GLU A 118 18.46 -6.42 -2.59
C GLU A 118 16.94 -6.59 -2.60
N ILE A 119 16.19 -5.60 -3.10
CA ILE A 119 14.73 -5.70 -3.28
C ILE A 119 14.39 -6.86 -4.21
N GLU A 120 15.06 -7.00 -5.36
CA GLU A 120 14.82 -8.11 -6.29
C GLU A 120 15.18 -9.46 -5.67
N TYR A 121 16.26 -9.53 -4.87
CA TYR A 121 16.58 -10.72 -4.10
C TYR A 121 15.49 -11.06 -3.08
N LEU A 122 15.02 -10.09 -2.30
CA LEU A 122 13.99 -10.28 -1.27
C LEU A 122 12.67 -10.76 -1.87
N LYS A 123 12.31 -10.31 -3.09
CA LYS A 123 11.13 -10.81 -3.82
C LYS A 123 11.23 -12.27 -4.24
N SER A 124 12.44 -12.84 -4.25
CA SER A 124 12.69 -14.24 -4.63
C SER A 124 12.62 -15.25 -3.47
N LEU A 125 12.51 -14.78 -2.21
CA LEU A 125 12.40 -15.59 -1.00
C LEU A 125 11.04 -16.34 -0.87
#